data_AF-A0A2E1A7U9-F1
#
_entry.id   AF-A0A2E1A7U9-F1
#
_cell.length_a   1.000
_cell.length_b   1.000
_cell.length_c   1.000
_cell.angle_alpha   90.00
_cell.angle_beta   90.00
_cell.angle_gamma   90.00
#
_symmetry.space_group_name_H-M   'P 1'
#
loop_
_entity.id
_entity.type
_entity.pdbx_description
1 polymer ?
#
loop_
_entity_poly.entity_id
_entity_poly.type
_entity_poly.pdbx_seq_one_letter_code
_entity_poly.pdbx_strand_id
1 'polypeptide(L)'
;MYSVFILILLGTFVFHVIEGWGWIDSLYFTVITLTTVGYGDFAPQTPVGKLFTVMYIILGLGLLASFITMIATHNREGMQERLHRRRAKRGQTDTEESNDEESKEETD
;
A
#
# COMPACT_ATOMS: atom_id res chain seq x y z
N MET A 1 8.79 0.07 0.26
CA MET A 1 8.74 -1.37 0.59
C MET A 1 9.57 -1.75 1.81
N TYR A 2 10.79 -1.24 1.99
CA TYR A 2 11.66 -1.57 3.14
C TYR A 2 11.07 -1.26 4.52
N SER A 3 10.15 -0.30 4.60
CA SER A 3 9.49 0.14 5.84
C SER A 3 8.79 -1.00 6.59
N VAL A 4 8.17 -1.94 5.87
CA VAL A 4 7.47 -3.09 6.47
C VAL A 4 8.46 -4.09 7.05
N PHE A 5 9.52 -4.40 6.31
CA PHE A 5 10.58 -5.30 6.78
C PHE A 5 11.30 -4.75 8.02
N ILE A 6 11.61 -3.45 8.03
CA ILE A 6 12.23 -2.79 9.20
C ILE A 6 11.31 -2.88 10.42
N LEU A 7 10.00 -2.66 10.24
CA LEU A 7 9.06 -2.71 11.35
C LEU A 7 8.88 -4.13 11.92
N ILE A 8 8.85 -5.16 11.07
CA ILE A 8 8.80 -6.56 11.51
C ILE A 8 10.08 -6.93 12.27
N LEU A 9 11.26 -6.58 11.74
CA LEU A 9 12.54 -6.87 12.40
C LEU A 9 12.66 -6.13 13.75
N LEU A 10 12.26 -4.86 13.79
CA LEU A 10 12.26 -4.06 15.01
C LEU A 10 11.29 -4.65 16.05
N GLY A 11 10.05 -4.96 15.65
CA GLY A 11 9.07 -5.59 16.52
C GLY A 11 9.59 -6.92 17.07
N THR A 12 10.14 -7.78 16.21
CA THR A 12 10.67 -9.09 16.58
C THR A 12 11.78 -8.96 17.61
N PHE A 13 12.73 -8.04 17.37
CA PHE A 13 13.82 -7.78 18.30
C PHE A 13 13.32 -7.27 19.65
N VAL A 14 12.37 -6.33 19.66
CA VAL A 14 11.82 -5.76 20.88
C VAL A 14 11.05 -6.81 21.69
N PHE A 15 10.20 -7.62 21.06
CA PHE A 15 9.47 -8.70 21.77
C PHE A 15 10.40 -9.80 22.26
N HIS A 16 11.46 -10.14 21.51
CA HIS A 16 12.47 -11.08 21.96
C HIS A 16 13.15 -10.62 23.26
N VAL A 17 13.51 -9.33 23.34
CA VAL A 17 14.20 -8.76 24.51
C VAL A 17 13.26 -8.55 25.71
N ILE A 18 12.04 -8.06 25.47
CA ILE A 18 11.11 -7.70 26.56
C ILE A 18 10.40 -8.93 27.13
N GLU A 19 9.93 -9.83 26.27
CA GLU A 19 9.14 -11.00 26.67
C GLU A 19 9.97 -12.28 26.78
N GLY A 20 11.23 -12.26 26.31
CA GLY A 20 12.13 -13.42 26.37
C GLY A 20 11.71 -14.57 25.46
N TRP A 21 10.81 -14.34 24.51
CA TRP A 21 10.33 -15.37 23.57
C TRP A 21 11.42 -15.79 22.58
N GLY A 22 11.28 -16.96 21.95
CA GLY A 22 12.18 -17.34 20.86
C GLY A 22 12.13 -16.33 19.70
N TRP A 23 13.18 -16.28 18.87
CA TRP A 23 13.19 -15.43 17.67
C TRP A 23 12.02 -15.72 16.73
N ILE A 24 11.70 -17.01 16.55
CA ILE A 24 10.61 -17.48 15.70
C ILE A 24 9.24 -17.12 16.30
N ASP A 25 9.07 -17.28 17.60
CA ASP A 25 7.82 -16.94 18.30
C ASP A 25 7.57 -15.43 18.28
N SER A 26 8.62 -14.63 18.46
CA SER A 26 8.56 -13.16 18.39
C SER A 26 8.21 -12.70 16.97
N LEU A 27 8.81 -13.32 15.96
CA LEU A 27 8.50 -13.06 14.55
C LEU A 27 7.05 -13.45 14.24
N TYR A 28 6.63 -14.62 14.68
CA TYR A 28 5.27 -15.10 14.53
C TYR A 28 4.27 -14.11 15.14
N PHE A 29 4.46 -13.70 16.40
CA PHE A 29 3.61 -12.72 17.06
C PHE A 29 3.53 -11.39 16.31
N THR A 30 4.67 -10.86 15.86
CA THR A 30 4.70 -9.57 15.14
C THR A 30 3.96 -9.64 13.80
N VAL A 31 4.10 -10.75 13.08
CA VAL A 31 3.43 -10.97 11.80
C VAL A 31 1.93 -11.13 11.98
N ILE A 32 1.47 -12.02 12.88
CA ILE A 32 0.02 -12.23 13.10
C ILE A 32 -0.68 -10.98 13.64
N THR A 33 0.05 -10.15 14.39
CA THR A 33 -0.46 -8.88 14.90
C THR A 33 -0.61 -7.86 13.78
N LEU A 34 0.39 -7.75 12.89
CA LEU A 34 0.32 -6.85 11.74
C LEU A 34 -0.70 -7.30 10.70
N THR A 35 -0.83 -8.61 10.46
CA THR A 35 -1.84 -9.13 9.53
C THR A 35 -3.25 -9.12 10.12
N THR A 36 -3.41 -8.65 11.37
CA THR A 36 -4.68 -8.62 12.12
C THR A 36 -5.33 -9.99 12.31
N VAL A 37 -4.55 -11.07 12.16
CA VAL A 37 -5.02 -12.45 12.38
C VAL A 37 -5.22 -12.70 13.87
N GLY A 38 -4.22 -12.35 14.69
CA GLY A 38 -4.34 -12.27 16.15
C GLY A 38 -4.91 -13.53 16.83
N TYR A 39 -4.29 -14.70 16.65
CA TYR A 39 -4.74 -15.95 17.28
C TYR A 39 -4.82 -15.88 18.82
N GLY A 40 -4.01 -15.02 19.44
CA GLY A 40 -4.02 -14.82 20.90
C GLY A 40 -3.31 -15.92 21.69
N ASP A 41 -2.60 -16.81 21.01
CA ASP A 41 -1.73 -17.84 21.56
C ASP A 41 -0.46 -17.25 22.20
N PHE A 42 0.11 -16.23 21.58
CA PHE A 42 1.16 -15.39 22.15
C PHE A 42 0.61 -14.00 22.46
N ALA A 43 0.83 -13.53 23.69
CA ALA A 43 0.45 -12.19 24.12
C ALA A 43 1.45 -11.69 25.17
N PRO A 44 1.89 -10.42 25.06
CA PRO A 44 2.87 -9.86 25.99
C PRO A 44 2.34 -9.89 27.42
N GLN A 45 3.14 -10.42 28.34
CA GLN A 45 2.78 -10.51 29.75
C GLN A 45 3.32 -9.32 30.53
N THR A 46 4.43 -8.73 30.06
CA THR A 46 5.04 -7.59 30.73
C THR A 46 4.23 -6.30 30.52
N PRO A 47 4.18 -5.40 31.52
CA PRO A 47 3.53 -4.09 31.34
C PRO A 47 4.12 -3.28 30.19
N VAL A 48 5.44 -3.37 29.99
CA VAL A 48 6.16 -2.67 28.93
C VAL A 48 5.82 -3.27 27.56
N GLY A 49 5.81 -4.60 27.44
CA GLY A 49 5.43 -5.29 26.20
C GLY A 49 4.00 -4.98 25.79
N LYS A 50 3.06 -4.92 26.74
CA LYS A 50 1.67 -4.51 26.48
C LYS A 50 1.59 -3.09 25.93
N LEU A 51 2.27 -2.13 26.56
CA LEU A 51 2.29 -0.73 26.09
C LEU A 51 2.93 -0.62 24.71
N PHE A 52 4.03 -1.33 24.48
CA PHE A 52 4.69 -1.39 23.18
C PHE A 52 3.77 -1.96 22.11
N THR A 53 3.05 -3.06 22.39
CA THR A 53 2.10 -3.66 21.45
C THR A 53 1.00 -2.69 21.02
N VAL A 54 0.46 -1.88 21.95
CA VAL A 54 -0.55 -0.86 21.60
C VAL A 54 0.04 0.17 20.63
N MET A 55 1.22 0.69 20.92
CA MET A 55 1.91 1.64 20.03
C MET A 55 2.25 1.01 18.67
N TYR A 56 2.70 -0.24 18.69
CA TYR A 56 3.06 -1.02 17.50
C TYR A 56 1.87 -1.24 16.58
N ILE A 57 0.69 -1.56 17.13
CA ILE A 57 -0.54 -1.74 16.33
C ILE A 57 -0.95 -0.43 15.65
N ILE A 58 -0.88 0.70 16.35
CA ILE A 58 -1.23 2.02 15.77
C ILE A 58 -0.31 2.34 14.57
N LEU A 59 0.99 2.11 14.72
CA LEU A 59 1.97 2.30 13.64
C LEU A 59 1.76 1.29 12.49
N GLY A 60 1.47 0.03 12.83
CA GLY A 60 1.23 -1.04 11.89
C GLY A 60 0.02 -0.78 10.99
N LEU A 61 -1.08 -0.27 11.54
CA LEU A 61 -2.29 0.06 10.77
C LEU A 61 -2.05 1.14 9.71
N GLY A 62 -1.29 2.19 10.04
CA GLY A 62 -0.94 3.23 9.06
C GLY A 62 -0.09 2.71 7.89
N LEU A 63 0.80 1.75 8.18
CA LEU A 63 1.64 1.11 7.17
C LEU A 63 0.86 0.11 6.31
N LEU A 64 -0.09 -0.63 6.89
CA LEU A 64 -1.02 -1.47 6.11
C LEU A 64 -1.84 -0.64 5.13
N ALA A 65 -2.37 0.52 5.56
CA ALA A 65 -3.09 1.43 4.68
C ALA A 65 -2.21 1.94 3.52
N SER A 66 -0.94 2.23 3.81
CA SER A 66 0.04 2.61 2.79
C SER A 66 0.31 1.48 1.79
N PHE A 67 0.38 0.23 2.27
CA PHE A 67 0.55 -0.95 1.43
C PHE A 67 -0.65 -1.18 0.50
N ILE A 68 -1.87 -1.05 1.04
CA ILE A 68 -3.11 -1.12 0.25
C ILE A 68 -3.13 -0.01 -0.80
N THR A 69 -2.73 1.20 -0.44
CA THR A 69 -2.69 2.34 -1.37
C THR A 69 -1.69 2.11 -2.49
N MET A 70 -0.51 1.54 -2.21
CA MET A 70 0.47 1.18 -3.24
C MET A 70 -0.08 0.15 -4.23
N ILE A 71 -0.77 -0.88 -3.76
CA ILE A 71 -1.41 -1.88 -4.64
C ILE A 71 -2.52 -1.21 -5.47
N ALA A 72 -3.33 -0.36 -4.82
CA ALA A 72 -4.41 0.35 -5.49
C ALA A 72 -3.90 1.33 -6.55
N THR A 73 -2.80 2.04 -6.32
CA THR A 73 -2.19 2.94 -7.31
C THR A 73 -1.59 2.16 -8.47
N HIS A 74 -0.91 1.05 -8.20
CA HIS A 74 -0.33 0.22 -9.27
C HIS A 74 -1.40 -0.37 -10.20
N ASN A 75 -2.54 -0.82 -9.64
CA ASN A 75 -3.67 -1.26 -10.48
C ASN A 75 -4.34 -0.12 -11.25
N ARG A 76 -4.25 1.12 -10.76
CA ARG A 76 -4.87 2.30 -11.40
C ARG A 76 -4.03 2.84 -12.56
N GLU A 77 -2.71 2.64 -12.54
CA GLU A 77 -1.80 3.07 -13.62
C GLU A 77 -2.19 2.46 -14.97
N GLY A 78 -2.56 1.17 -15.01
CA GLY A 78 -3.02 0.51 -16.24
C GLY A 78 -4.36 1.02 -16.77
N MET A 79 -5.21 1.60 -15.92
CA MET A 79 -6.50 2.19 -16.31
C MET A 79 -6.36 3.65 -16.76
N GLN A 80 -5.48 4.40 -16.12
CA GLN A 80 -5.21 5.82 -16.42
C GLN A 80 -4.64 5.99 -17.84
N GLU A 81 -3.70 5.13 -18.26
CA GLU A 81 -3.16 5.17 -19.62
C GLU A 81 -4.23 4.96 -20.69
N ARG A 82 -5.21 4.08 -20.42
CA ARG A 82 -6.31 3.81 -21.34
C ARG A 82 -7.24 5.00 -21.51
N LEU A 83 -7.44 5.79 -20.45
CA LEU A 83 -8.26 7.00 -20.50
C LEU A 83 -7.54 8.17 -21.19
N HIS A 84 -6.24 8.35 -20.93
CA HIS A 84 -5.44 9.38 -21.59
C HIS A 84 -5.29 9.12 -23.09
N ARG A 85 -5.06 7.86 -23.52
CA ARG A 85 -5.03 7.52 -24.95
C ARG A 85 -6.38 7.73 -25.65
N ARG A 86 -7.50 7.50 -24.95
CA ARG A 86 -8.85 7.76 -25.52
C ARG A 86 -9.12 9.25 -25.71
N ARG A 87 -8.68 10.09 -24.76
CA ARG A 87 -8.82 11.56 -24.89
C ARG A 87 -7.92 12.14 -25.97
N ALA A 88 -6.67 11.67 -26.08
CA ALA A 88 -5.74 12.11 -27.12
C ALA A 88 -6.23 11.73 -28.53
N LYS A 89 -6.73 10.49 -28.72
CA LYS A 89 -7.31 10.09 -30.01
C LYS A 89 -8.54 10.90 -30.39
N ARG A 90 -9.44 11.18 -29.44
CA ARG A 90 -10.67 11.92 -29.72
C ARG A 90 -10.42 13.37 -30.13
N GLY A 91 -9.52 14.08 -29.44
CA GLY A 91 -9.18 15.45 -29.81
C GLY A 91 -8.43 15.56 -31.15
N GLN A 92 -7.68 14.53 -31.55
CA GLN A 92 -7.00 14.50 -32.85
C GLN A 92 -8.00 14.27 -34.00
N THR A 93 -8.98 13.37 -33.80
CA THR A 93 -10.08 13.16 -34.76
C THR A 93 -10.94 14.41 -34.94
N ASP A 94 -11.27 15.11 -33.84
CA ASP A 94 -12.07 16.35 -33.91
C ASP A 94 -11.32 17.48 -34.65
N THR A 95 -9.98 17.51 -34.61
CA THR A 95 -9.15 18.53 -35.30
C THR A 95 -8.95 18.20 -36.78
N GLU A 96 -8.82 16.91 -37.13
CA GLU A 96 -8.76 16.46 -38.53
C GLU A 96 -10.10 16.73 -39.24
N GLU A 97 -11.24 16.47 -38.60
CA GLU A 97 -12.56 16.79 -39.17
C GLU A 97 -12.75 18.29 -39.41
N SER A 98 -12.31 19.17 -38.49
CA SER A 98 -12.42 20.62 -38.69
C SER A 98 -11.57 21.15 -39.84
N ASN A 99 -10.35 20.63 -40.02
CA ASN A 99 -9.48 21.03 -41.14
C ASN A 99 -10.02 20.55 -42.50
N ASP A 100 -10.62 19.35 -42.54
CA ASP A 100 -11.22 18.81 -43.75
C ASP A 100 -12.51 19.55 -44.16
N GLU A 101 -13.25 20.12 -43.19
CA GLU A 101 -14.39 21.00 -43.46
C GLU A 101 -13.94 22.37 -44.00
N GLU A 102 -12.95 23.00 -43.37
CA GLU A 102 -12.43 24.32 -43.78
C GLU A 102 -11.81 24.27 -45.20
N SER A 103 -11.08 23.19 -45.53
CA SER A 103 -10.50 23.01 -46.88
C SER A 103 -11.55 22.83 -47.99
N LYS A 104 -12.73 22.27 -47.66
CA LYS A 104 -13.84 22.14 -48.62
C LYS A 104 -14.56 23.46 -48.83
N GLU A 105 -14.65 24.28 -47.79
CA GLU A 105 -15.30 25.60 -47.84
C GLU A 105 -14.45 26.64 -48.60
N GLU A 106 -13.12 26.48 -48.62
CA GLU A 106 -12.19 27.36 -49.35
C GLU A 106 -12.03 27.01 -50.85
N THR A 107 -12.51 25.84 -51.27
CA THR A 107 -12.37 25.34 -52.66
C THR A 107 -13.64 25.55 -53.51
N ASP A 108 -14.75 26.00 -52.91
CA ASP A 108 -16.04 26.35 -53.57
C ASP A 108 -16.15 27.89 -53.78
#